data_AF-A0A528KL20-F1
#
_entry.id   AF-A0A528KL20-F1
#
_cell.length_a   1.000
_cell.length_b   1.000
_cell.length_c   1.000
_cell.angle_alpha   90.00
_cell.angle_beta   90.00
_cell.angle_gamma   90.00
#
_symmetry.space_group_name_H-M   'P 1'
#
loop_
_entity.id
_entity.type
_entity.pdbx_description
1 polymer ?
#
loop_
_entity_poly.entity_id
_entity_poly.type
_entity_poly.pdbx_seq_one_letter_code
_entity_poly.pdbx_strand_id
1 'polypeptide(L)'
;MQNNHELTTIGFDADDTLWQNEQFFRMTERRFAALLADHAEEGHISARLLEAEKRNLAVYGFGIKGFTLSMIETAIEITEGRAPASVIAEILAAGREMLGHPIEALPHARETVEKLADAYRLVLITKGDLFD
;
A
#
# COMPACT_ATOMS: atom_id res chain seq x y z
N MET A 1 22.68 40.57 5.07
CA MET A 1 22.92 39.24 4.47
C MET A 1 21.61 38.79 3.85
N GLN A 2 21.47 38.87 2.53
CA GLN A 2 20.31 38.37 1.81
C GLN A 2 20.44 36.85 1.68
N ASN A 3 19.60 36.10 2.37
CA ASN A 3 19.44 34.67 2.11
C ASN A 3 18.58 34.50 0.85
N ASN A 4 19.23 34.49 -0.31
CA ASN A 4 18.57 34.23 -1.58
C ASN A 4 18.61 32.73 -1.88
N HIS A 5 17.67 31.98 -1.29
CA HIS A 5 17.29 30.67 -1.82
C HIS A 5 15.86 30.80 -2.32
N GLU A 6 15.69 31.32 -3.54
CA GLU A 6 14.41 31.27 -4.23
C GLU A 6 14.00 29.80 -4.37
N LEU A 7 12.79 29.48 -3.92
CA LEU A 7 12.21 28.16 -4.08
C LEU A 7 11.94 27.93 -5.57
N THR A 8 12.59 26.93 -6.16
CA THR A 8 12.45 26.63 -7.60
C THR A 8 11.72 25.32 -7.86
N THR A 9 11.69 24.41 -6.89
CA THR A 9 11.20 23.04 -7.06
C THR A 9 10.39 22.61 -5.84
N ILE A 10 9.25 21.96 -6.07
CA ILE A 10 8.40 21.36 -5.04
C ILE A 10 8.27 19.86 -5.33
N GLY A 11 8.63 19.04 -4.34
CA GLY A 11 8.42 17.59 -4.36
C GLY A 11 7.08 17.26 -3.70
N PHE A 12 6.27 16.43 -4.36
CA PHE A 12 5.06 15.84 -3.79
C PHE A 12 5.30 14.37 -3.53
N ASP A 13 4.85 13.87 -2.38
CA ASP A 13 4.51 12.45 -2.27
C ASP A 13 3.17 12.21 -2.97
N ALA A 14 2.87 10.94 -3.21
CA ALA A 14 1.72 10.50 -3.99
C ALA A 14 0.60 10.00 -3.07
N ASP A 15 0.82 8.84 -2.47
CA ASP A 15 -0.15 8.15 -1.61
C ASP A 15 -0.43 8.95 -0.33
N ASP A 16 -1.71 9.07 0.01
CA ASP A 16 -2.25 9.83 1.14
C ASP A 16 -1.79 11.32 1.19
N THR A 17 -1.27 11.83 0.07
CA THR A 17 -0.87 13.23 -0.13
C THR A 17 -1.61 13.87 -1.31
N LEU A 18 -1.69 13.17 -2.44
CA LEU A 18 -2.45 13.58 -3.62
C LEU A 18 -3.73 12.77 -3.83
N TRP A 19 -3.75 11.51 -3.39
CA TRP A 19 -4.91 10.61 -3.45
C TRP A 19 -4.96 9.69 -2.23
N GLN A 20 -6.14 9.13 -1.94
CA GLN A 20 -6.31 8.17 -0.84
C GLN A 20 -5.67 6.81 -1.20
N ASN A 21 -4.93 6.20 -0.26
CA ASN A 21 -4.32 4.89 -0.45
C ASN A 21 -4.47 3.96 0.78
N GLU A 22 -4.14 4.45 1.98
CA GLU A 22 -4.07 3.64 3.22
C GLU A 22 -5.39 2.93 3.58
N GLN A 23 -6.54 3.56 3.26
CA GLN A 23 -7.85 2.97 3.55
C GLN A 23 -8.03 1.60 2.88
N PHE A 24 -7.46 1.39 1.70
CA PHE A 24 -7.58 0.14 0.94
C PHE A 24 -6.71 -0.97 1.53
N PHE A 25 -5.50 -0.63 1.97
CA PHE A 25 -4.64 -1.56 2.71
C PHE A 25 -5.34 -2.03 3.99
N ARG A 26 -5.89 -1.12 4.78
CA ARG A 26 -6.64 -1.46 6.02
C ARG A 26 -7.91 -2.26 5.77
N MET A 27 -8.60 -2.01 4.66
CA MET A 27 -9.78 -2.80 4.29
C MET A 27 -9.38 -4.23 3.94
N THR A 28 -8.32 -4.37 3.14
CA THR A 28 -7.81 -5.67 2.70
C THR A 28 -7.23 -6.48 3.85
N GLU A 29 -6.48 -5.85 4.75
CA GLU A 29 -5.95 -6.49 5.96
C GLU A 29 -7.09 -7.04 6.85
N ARG A 30 -8.16 -6.26 7.07
CA ARG A 30 -9.33 -6.74 7.82
C ARG A 30 -10.03 -7.91 7.14
N ARG A 31 -10.18 -7.89 5.81
CA ARG A 31 -10.73 -9.01 5.04
C ARG A 31 -9.83 -10.24 5.14
N PHE A 32 -8.52 -10.06 5.09
CA PHE A 32 -7.54 -11.13 5.26
C PHE A 32 -7.59 -11.74 6.67
N ALA A 33 -7.67 -10.92 7.72
CA ALA A 33 -7.82 -11.42 9.08
C ALA A 33 -9.13 -12.20 9.26
N ALA A 34 -10.23 -11.70 8.71
CA ALA A 34 -11.51 -12.42 8.73
C ALA A 34 -11.44 -13.77 7.97
N LEU A 35 -10.70 -13.83 6.86
CA LEU A 35 -10.48 -15.05 6.09
C LEU A 35 -9.74 -16.14 6.90
N LEU A 36 -8.93 -15.74 7.88
CA LEU A 36 -8.14 -16.64 8.74
C LEU A 36 -8.68 -16.74 10.18
N ALA A 37 -9.90 -16.23 10.44
CA ALA A 37 -10.45 -16.14 11.81
C ALA A 37 -10.61 -17.49 12.52
N ASP A 38 -10.78 -18.58 11.76
CA ASP A 38 -10.85 -19.95 12.32
C ASP A 38 -9.48 -20.49 12.78
N HIS A 39 -8.38 -19.79 12.43
CA HIS A 39 -7.01 -20.21 12.70
C HIS A 39 -6.32 -19.40 13.79
N ALA A 40 -6.65 -18.11 13.94
CA ALA A 40 -6.06 -17.23 14.95
C ALA A 40 -6.93 -15.97 15.17
N GLU A 41 -6.68 -15.28 16.28
CA GLU A 41 -7.30 -13.98 16.56
C GLU A 41 -6.77 -12.90 15.60
N GLU A 42 -7.64 -11.94 15.24
CA GLU A 42 -7.32 -10.83 14.30
C GLU A 42 -6.00 -10.12 14.63
N GLY A 43 -5.80 -9.76 15.90
CA GLY A 43 -4.57 -9.08 16.32
C GLY A 43 -3.30 -9.92 16.13
N HIS A 44 -3.40 -11.24 16.26
CA HIS A 44 -2.28 -12.14 15.98
C HIS A 44 -2.01 -12.24 14.46
N ILE A 45 -3.07 -12.33 13.65
CA ILE A 45 -2.95 -12.40 12.18
C ILE A 45 -2.30 -11.13 11.64
N SER A 46 -2.79 -9.94 12.04
CA SER A 46 -2.21 -8.65 11.67
C SER A 46 -0.74 -8.52 12.09
N ALA A 47 -0.41 -8.94 13.31
CA ALA A 47 0.98 -8.91 13.78
C ALA A 47 1.88 -9.82 12.94
N ARG A 48 1.42 -11.02 12.59
CA ARG A 48 2.17 -11.96 11.73
C ARG A 48 2.35 -11.41 10.32
N LEU A 49 1.32 -10.80 9.74
CA LEU A 49 1.39 -10.14 8.43
C LEU A 49 2.43 -9.02 8.42
N LEU A 50 2.39 -8.13 9.41
CA LEU A 50 3.36 -7.04 9.55
C LEU A 50 4.80 -7.56 9.65
N GLU A 51 5.03 -8.65 10.40
CA GLU A 51 6.35 -9.26 10.48
C GLU A 51 6.78 -9.91 9.16
N ALA A 52 5.87 -10.50 8.38
CA ALA A 52 6.17 -10.99 7.04
C ALA A 52 6.52 -9.85 6.09
N GLU A 53 5.76 -8.76 6.07
CA GLU A 53 6.04 -7.58 5.26
C GLU A 53 7.41 -6.98 5.55
N LYS A 54 7.77 -6.83 6.84
CA LYS A 54 9.09 -6.32 7.25
C LYS A 54 10.23 -7.20 6.74
N ARG A 55 10.11 -8.53 6.84
CA ARG A 55 11.12 -9.46 6.32
C ARG A 55 11.21 -9.38 4.81
N ASN A 56 10.06 -9.26 4.14
CA ASN A 56 9.95 -9.30 2.68
C ASN A 56 10.26 -7.98 1.99
N LEU A 57 10.35 -6.87 2.74
CA LEU A 57 10.68 -5.55 2.20
C LEU A 57 11.99 -5.56 1.39
N ALA A 58 12.99 -6.32 1.84
CA ALA A 58 14.29 -6.42 1.15
C ALA A 58 14.22 -7.23 -0.17
N VAL A 59 13.17 -8.02 -0.38
CA VAL A 59 13.01 -8.91 -1.53
C VAL A 59 12.01 -8.35 -2.53
N TYR A 60 10.84 -7.89 -2.06
CA TYR A 60 9.74 -7.43 -2.90
C TYR A 60 9.60 -5.91 -2.96
N GLY A 61 10.29 -5.17 -2.09
CA GLY A 61 10.10 -3.73 -1.97
C GLY A 61 8.73 -3.36 -1.38
N PHE A 62 8.34 -2.10 -1.57
CA PHE A 62 7.02 -1.59 -1.20
C PHE A 62 6.03 -1.86 -2.32
N GLY A 63 4.75 -2.04 -1.97
CA GLY A 63 3.67 -2.13 -2.95
C GLY A 63 2.71 -3.29 -2.71
N ILE A 64 1.63 -3.29 -3.50
CA ILE A 64 0.51 -4.22 -3.44
C ILE A 64 0.98 -5.66 -3.73
N LYS A 65 1.92 -5.84 -4.66
CA LYS A 65 2.45 -7.17 -4.99
C LYS A 65 3.22 -7.79 -3.82
N GLY A 66 4.09 -7.02 -3.17
CA GLY A 66 4.81 -7.47 -1.98
C GLY A 66 3.87 -7.77 -0.82
N PHE A 67 2.85 -6.92 -0.63
CA PHE A 67 1.79 -7.12 0.35
C PHE A 67 1.01 -8.42 0.10
N THR A 68 0.61 -8.67 -1.16
CA THR A 68 -0.10 -9.89 -1.57
C THR A 68 0.72 -11.16 -1.31
N LEU A 69 2.01 -11.15 -1.67
CA LEU A 69 2.91 -12.28 -1.39
C LEU A 69 3.08 -12.52 0.11
N SER A 70 3.13 -11.45 0.91
CA SER A 70 3.26 -11.52 2.37
C SER A 70 1.98 -12.06 3.03
N MET A 71 0.79 -11.75 2.50
CA MET A 71 -0.47 -12.39 2.91
C MET A 71 -0.47 -13.90 2.63
N ILE A 72 0.02 -14.32 1.46
CA ILE A 72 0.14 -15.75 1.11
C ILE A 72 1.09 -16.48 2.08
N GLU A 73 2.27 -15.92 2.33
CA GLU A 73 3.24 -16.48 3.29
C GLU A 73 2.63 -16.58 4.68
N THR A 74 1.99 -15.50 5.15
CA THR A 74 1.34 -15.45 6.46
C THR A 74 0.24 -16.50 6.59
N ALA A 75 -0.59 -16.68 5.56
CA ALA A 75 -1.62 -17.73 5.55
C ALA A 75 -1.01 -19.14 5.63
N ILE A 76 0.08 -19.40 4.91
CA ILE A 76 0.80 -20.68 4.99
C ILE A 76 1.36 -20.89 6.40
N GLU A 77 1.98 -19.88 7.00
CA GLU A 77 2.57 -19.96 8.34
C GLU A 77 1.52 -20.20 9.43
N ILE A 78 0.46 -19.39 9.47
CA ILE A 78 -0.59 -19.48 10.49
C ILE A 78 -1.35 -20.81 10.42
N THR A 79 -1.54 -21.34 9.22
CA THR A 79 -2.25 -22.62 9.01
C THR A 79 -1.35 -23.84 9.12
N GLU A 80 -0.04 -23.65 9.35
CA GLU A 80 0.99 -24.70 9.32
C GLU A 80 0.97 -25.48 7.99
N GLY A 81 0.83 -24.76 6.88
CA GLY A 81 0.81 -25.32 5.52
C GLY A 81 -0.51 -25.99 5.12
N ARG A 82 -1.58 -25.83 5.92
CA ARG A 82 -2.90 -26.43 5.66
C ARG A 82 -3.94 -25.45 5.12
N ALA A 83 -3.53 -24.25 4.71
CA ALA A 83 -4.42 -23.28 4.07
C ALA A 83 -5.14 -23.92 2.87
N PRO A 84 -6.48 -23.92 2.84
CA PRO A 84 -7.23 -24.36 1.67
C PRO A 84 -6.85 -23.56 0.44
N ALA A 85 -6.87 -24.18 -0.75
CA ALA A 85 -6.60 -23.48 -2.00
C ALA A 85 -7.53 -22.29 -2.24
N SER A 86 -8.76 -22.34 -1.70
CA SER A 86 -9.71 -21.22 -1.73
C SER A 86 -9.19 -19.99 -1.00
N VAL A 87 -8.51 -20.15 0.15
CA VAL A 87 -7.91 -19.02 0.90
C VAL A 87 -6.86 -18.32 0.03
N ILE A 88 -5.99 -19.09 -0.63
CA ILE A 88 -4.98 -18.52 -1.52
C ILE A 88 -5.63 -17.82 -2.72
N ALA A 89 -6.70 -18.39 -3.28
CA ALA A 89 -7.45 -17.77 -4.38
C ALA A 89 -8.08 -16.42 -3.97
N GLU A 90 -8.65 -16.33 -2.77
CA GLU A 90 -9.21 -15.09 -2.21
C GLU A 90 -8.12 -14.03 -1.97
N ILE A 91 -6.95 -14.41 -1.44
CA ILE A 91 -5.81 -13.49 -1.27
C ILE A 91 -5.36 -12.92 -2.63
N LEU A 92 -5.23 -13.79 -3.64
CA LEU A 92 -4.88 -13.36 -4.98
C LEU A 92 -5.94 -12.46 -5.62
N ALA A 93 -7.23 -12.72 -5.35
CA ALA A 93 -8.30 -11.85 -5.80
C ALA A 93 -8.24 -10.48 -5.14
N ALA A 94 -8.00 -10.42 -3.82
CA ALA A 94 -7.83 -9.16 -3.09
C ALA A 94 -6.65 -8.34 -3.60
N GLY A 95 -5.49 -8.97 -3.84
CA GLY A 95 -4.33 -8.27 -4.44
C GLY A 95 -4.63 -7.67 -5.82
N ARG A 96 -5.38 -8.40 -6.67
CA ARG A 96 -5.82 -7.87 -7.98
C ARG A 96 -6.85 -6.75 -7.86
N GLU A 97 -7.74 -6.83 -6.86
CA GLU A 97 -8.71 -5.78 -6.57
C GLU A 97 -8.00 -4.48 -6.16
N MET A 98 -6.97 -4.57 -5.33
CA MET A 98 -6.13 -3.43 -4.94
C MET A 98 -5.46 -2.78 -6.16
N LEU A 99 -4.85 -3.57 -7.06
CA LEU A 99 -4.21 -3.06 -8.28
C LEU A 99 -5.19 -2.41 -9.27
N GLY A 100 -6.47 -2.81 -9.24
CA GLY A 100 -7.51 -2.29 -10.12
C GLY A 100 -8.29 -1.12 -9.52
N HIS A 101 -7.94 -0.66 -8.32
CA HIS A 101 -8.76 0.32 -7.61
C HIS A 101 -8.64 1.72 -8.24
N PRO A 102 -9.74 2.46 -8.45
CA PRO A 102 -9.68 3.81 -8.98
C PRO A 102 -8.91 4.76 -8.05
N ILE A 103 -8.07 5.60 -8.64
CA ILE A 103 -7.36 6.67 -7.93
C ILE A 103 -8.33 7.83 -7.68
N GLU A 104 -8.66 8.06 -6.41
CA GLU A 104 -9.47 9.20 -5.96
C GLU A 104 -8.59 10.30 -5.37
N ALA A 105 -8.48 11.42 -6.09
CA ALA A 105 -7.71 12.56 -5.63
C ALA A 105 -8.29 13.15 -4.34
N LEU A 106 -7.40 13.56 -3.44
CA LEU A 106 -7.78 14.26 -2.22
C LEU A 106 -8.40 15.63 -2.51
N PRO A 107 -9.25 16.15 -1.61
CA PRO A 107 -9.79 17.50 -1.74
C PRO A 107 -8.66 18.52 -1.98
N HIS A 108 -8.86 19.37 -2.99
CA HIS A 108 -7.91 20.42 -3.39
C HIS A 108 -6.55 19.95 -3.94
N ALA A 109 -6.26 18.64 -4.01
CA ALA A 109 -4.97 18.16 -4.52
C ALA A 109 -4.74 18.58 -5.98
N ARG A 110 -5.73 18.32 -6.85
CA ARG A 110 -5.67 18.73 -8.26
C ARG A 110 -5.47 20.24 -8.41
N GLU A 111 -6.35 21.03 -7.77
CA GLU A 111 -6.32 22.50 -7.85
C GLU A 111 -4.96 23.06 -7.37
N THR A 112 -4.39 22.48 -6.32
CA THR A 112 -3.10 22.90 -5.76
C THR A 112 -1.96 22.60 -6.73
N VAL A 113 -1.91 21.39 -7.29
CA VAL A 113 -0.88 20.99 -8.26
C VAL A 113 -0.97 21.87 -9.51
N GLU A 114 -2.17 22.10 -10.04
CA GLU A 114 -2.39 22.96 -11.22
C GLU A 114 -1.90 24.39 -10.97
N LYS A 115 -2.23 24.99 -9.83
CA LYS A 115 -1.79 26.36 -9.47
C LYS A 115 -0.28 26.49 -9.31
N LEU A 116 0.39 25.45 -8.81
CA LEU A 116 1.83 25.49 -8.54
C LEU A 116 2.67 25.16 -9.78
N ALA A 117 2.09 24.42 -10.74
CA ALA A 117 2.78 24.01 -11.97
C ALA A 117 3.23 25.19 -12.85
N ASP A 118 2.51 26.32 -12.78
CA ASP A 118 2.86 27.54 -13.53
C ASP A 118 4.08 28.29 -12.95
N ALA A 119 4.38 28.07 -11.67
CA ALA A 119 5.39 28.85 -10.92
C ALA A 119 6.62 28.05 -10.50
N TYR A 120 6.48 26.72 -10.34
CA TYR A 120 7.53 25.86 -9.80
C TYR A 120 7.72 24.61 -10.66
N ARG A 121 8.94 24.08 -10.67
CA ARG A 121 9.17 22.71 -11.12
C ARG A 121 8.55 21.75 -10.11
N LEU A 122 7.61 20.92 -10.55
CA LEU A 122 7.00 19.90 -9.70
C LEU A 122 7.62 18.54 -9.95
N VAL A 123 7.87 17.78 -8.88
CA VAL A 123 8.41 16.41 -8.94
C VAL A 123 7.56 15.51 -8.05
N LEU A 124 7.07 14.40 -8.59
CA LEU A 124 6.44 13.35 -7.78
C LEU A 124 7.53 12.40 -7.29
N ILE A 125 7.60 12.19 -5.98
CA ILE A 125 8.59 11.34 -5.32
C ILE A 125 7.81 10.39 -4.41
N THR A 126 7.66 9.15 -4.84
CA THR A 126 6.94 8.15 -4.07
C THR A 126 7.67 6.81 -4.06
N LYS A 127 7.32 5.97 -3.10
CA LYS A 127 7.83 4.61 -2.96
C LYS A 127 6.82 3.66 -3.61
N GLY A 128 7.25 2.43 -3.87
CA GLY A 128 6.36 1.41 -4.40
C GLY A 128 6.85 0.85 -5.72
N ASP A 129 6.01 0.02 -6.32
CA ASP A 129 6.22 -0.50 -7.66
C ASP A 129 5.67 0.48 -8.71
N LEU A 130 6.27 0.48 -9.91
CA LEU A 130 5.87 1.36 -11.00
C LEU A 130 4.49 1.01 -11.58
N PHE A 131 4.06 -0.25 -11.45
CA PHE A 131 2.82 -0.78 -12.01
C PHE A 131 1.74 -1.01 -10.96
N ASP A 132 2.00 -0.61 -9.72
CA ASP A 132 0.99 -0.59 -8.67
C ASP A 132 0.12 0.67 -8.78
#